data_AF-A0A931LH43-F1
#
_entry.id   AF-A0A931LH43-F1
#
_cell.length_a   1.000
_cell.length_b   1.000
_cell.length_c   1.000
_cell.angle_alpha   90.00
_cell.angle_beta   90.00
_cell.angle_gamma   90.00
#
_symmetry.space_group_name_H-M   'P 1'
#
loop_
_entity.id
_entity.type
_entity.pdbx_description
1 polymer ?
#
loop_
_entity_poly.entity_id
_entity_poly.type
_entity_poly.pdbx_seq_one_letter_code
_entity_poly.pdbx_strand_id
1 'polypeptide(L)'
;MGEAVVKMTQQYIAGELSLRLGQLQALATDEERAREVGRLRHEAERVPRAELRSVVVRALGLADRLCWDSLSCGDASAFGRQAAIGADLWEFGICACLFEEDFEF
;
A
#
# COMPACT_ATOMS: atom_id res chain seq x y z
N MET A 1 6.79 26.97 -13.13
CA MET A 1 5.52 26.48 -12.53
C MET A 1 5.33 24.95 -12.62
N GLY A 2 6.22 24.18 -13.26
CA GLY A 2 6.10 22.71 -13.35
C GLY A 2 6.53 21.94 -12.10
N GLU A 3 7.64 22.32 -11.46
CA GLU A 3 8.17 21.60 -10.28
C GLU A 3 7.27 21.63 -9.04
N ALA A 4 6.53 22.73 -8.83
CA ALA A 4 5.61 22.86 -7.70
C ALA A 4 4.38 21.95 -7.84
N VAL A 5 3.86 21.79 -9.07
CA VAL A 5 2.75 20.87 -9.37
C VAL A 5 3.21 19.43 -9.21
N VAL A 6 4.38 19.07 -9.75
CA VAL A 6 4.95 17.72 -9.61
C VAL A 6 5.21 17.36 -8.14
N LYS A 7 5.71 18.30 -7.31
CA LYS A 7 5.86 18.09 -5.86
C LYS A 7 4.52 17.90 -5.15
N MET A 8 3.49 18.68 -5.48
CA MET A 8 2.16 18.53 -4.90
C MET A 8 1.52 17.19 -5.28
N THR A 9 1.66 16.75 -6.54
CA THR A 9 1.17 15.45 -6.99
C THR A 9 1.90 14.31 -6.26
N GLN A 10 3.21 14.42 -6.03
CA GLN A 10 3.96 13.43 -5.26
C GLN A 10 3.53 13.39 -3.79
N GLN A 11 3.35 14.55 -3.15
CA GLN A 11 2.88 14.62 -1.75
C GLN A 11 1.46 14.07 -1.59
N TYR A 12 0.60 14.30 -2.59
CA TYR A 12 -0.74 13.71 -2.63
C TYR A 12 -0.68 12.19 -2.73
N ILE A 13 0.11 11.64 -3.68
CA ILE A 13 0.30 10.19 -3.83
C ILE A 13 0.88 9.57 -2.55
N ALA A 14 1.89 10.20 -1.94
CA ALA A 14 2.47 9.72 -0.69
C ALA A 14 1.45 9.73 0.46
N GLY A 15 0.64 10.79 0.57
CA GLY A 15 -0.42 10.91 1.59
C GLY A 15 -1.54 9.89 1.41
N GLU A 16 -2.01 9.69 0.17
CA GLU A 16 -3.03 8.69 -0.16
C GLU A 16 -2.53 7.26 0.08
N LEU A 17 -1.28 6.97 -0.25
CA LEU A 17 -0.66 5.68 0.07
C LEU A 17 -0.55 5.48 1.58
N SER A 18 -0.12 6.52 2.31
CA SER A 18 0.00 6.50 3.78
C SER A 18 -1.35 6.23 4.46
N LEU A 19 -2.44 6.80 3.93
CA LEU A 19 -3.80 6.56 4.42
C LEU A 19 -4.22 5.09 4.28
N ARG A 20 -4.03 4.50 3.10
CA ARG A 20 -4.35 3.09 2.82
C ARG A 20 -3.52 2.14 3.68
N LEU A 21 -2.23 2.45 3.85
CA LEU A 21 -1.35 1.72 4.78
C LEU A 21 -1.84 1.85 6.23
N GLY A 22 -2.35 3.01 6.65
CA GLY A 22 -2.97 3.17 7.96
C GLY A 22 -4.19 2.28 8.18
N GLN A 23 -5.02 2.10 7.15
CA GLN A 23 -6.16 1.19 7.18
C GLN A 23 -5.70 -0.27 7.25
N LEU A 24 -4.69 -0.65 6.47
CA LEU A 24 -4.10 -1.99 6.52
C LEU A 24 -3.49 -2.30 7.90
N GLN A 25 -2.82 -1.32 8.51
CA GLN A 25 -2.25 -1.44 9.84
C GLN A 25 -3.32 -1.69 10.91
N ALA A 26 -4.50 -1.07 10.77
CA ALA A 26 -5.62 -1.27 11.70
C ALA A 26 -6.27 -2.66 11.58
N LEU A 27 -6.09 -3.34 10.45
CA LEU A 27 -6.57 -4.70 10.21
C LEU A 27 -5.52 -5.78 10.49
N ALA A 28 -4.30 -5.38 10.87
CA ALA A 28 -3.28 -6.32 11.28
C ALA A 28 -3.67 -6.96 12.62
N THR A 29 -3.74 -8.30 12.63
CA THR A 29 -4.02 -9.12 13.80
C THR A 29 -2.82 -9.17 14.76
N ASP A 30 -1.60 -9.05 14.23
CA ASP A 30 -0.35 -9.05 15.00
C ASP A 30 0.30 -7.66 15.11
N GLU A 31 0.88 -7.38 16.28
CA GLU A 31 1.72 -6.19 16.49
C GLU A 31 2.93 -6.14 15.55
N GLU A 32 3.53 -7.27 15.19
CA GLU A 32 4.66 -7.30 14.27
C GLU A 32 4.24 -6.84 12.86
N ARG A 33 3.09 -7.33 12.38
CA ARG A 33 2.51 -6.94 11.10
C ARG A 33 2.11 -5.48 11.11
N ALA A 34 1.48 -5.01 12.20
CA ALA A 34 1.14 -3.60 12.38
C ALA A 34 2.39 -2.70 12.35
N ARG A 35 3.49 -3.12 12.98
CA ARG A 35 4.78 -2.38 12.93
C ARG A 35 5.40 -2.40 11.54
N GLU A 36 5.31 -3.51 10.81
CA GLU A 36 5.79 -3.59 9.42
C GLU A 36 5.03 -2.63 8.50
N VAL A 37 3.70 -2.57 8.62
CA VAL A 37 2.89 -1.60 7.87
C VAL A 37 3.19 -0.17 8.31
N GLY A 38 3.38 0.08 9.60
CA GLY A 38 3.76 1.40 10.13
C GLY A 38 5.11 1.89 9.59
N ARG A 39 6.07 0.99 9.36
CA ARG A 39 7.34 1.30 8.69
C ARG A 39 7.13 1.67 7.23
N LEU A 40 6.34 0.88 6.49
CA LEU A 40 6.00 1.20 5.10
C LEU A 40 5.30 2.55 4.97
N ARG A 41 4.45 2.90 5.93
CA ARG A 41 3.78 4.21 5.97
C ARG A 41 4.78 5.35 6.09
N HIS A 42 5.77 5.19 6.98
CA HIS A 42 6.83 6.19 7.12
C HIS A 42 7.74 6.26 5.89
N GLU A 43 8.01 5.11 5.25
CA GLU A 43 8.75 5.05 3.99
C GLU A 43 8.00 5.81 2.88
N ALA A 44 6.68 5.55 2.72
CA ALA A 44 5.84 6.21 1.72
C ALA A 44 5.91 7.75 1.78
N GLU A 45 6.00 8.32 2.97
CA GLU A 45 6.05 9.78 3.18
C GLU A 45 7.43 10.40 2.90
N ARG A 46 8.49 9.58 2.86
CA ARG A 46 9.89 10.06 2.81
C ARG A 46 10.62 9.70 1.52
N VAL A 47 10.26 8.58 0.91
CA VAL A 47 10.95 8.09 -0.28
C VAL A 47 10.52 8.86 -1.53
N PRO A 48 11.43 9.07 -2.49
CA PRO A 48 11.08 9.65 -3.79
C PRO A 48 10.09 8.75 -4.56
N ARG A 49 9.36 9.33 -5.52
CA ARG A 49 8.33 8.62 -6.32
C ARG A 49 8.84 7.31 -6.95
N ALA A 50 10.09 7.28 -7.39
CA ALA A 50 10.72 6.08 -7.98
C ALA A 50 10.73 4.87 -7.02
N GLU A 51 10.77 5.11 -5.72
CA GLU A 51 10.81 4.07 -4.69
C GLU A 51 9.42 3.71 -4.14
N LEU A 52 8.39 4.53 -4.44
CA LEU A 52 7.00 4.25 -4.02
C LEU A 52 6.49 2.92 -4.61
N ARG A 53 6.96 2.51 -5.80
CA ARG A 53 6.66 1.18 -6.37
C ARG A 53 7.01 0.06 -5.39
N SER A 54 8.21 0.11 -4.82
CA SER A 54 8.68 -0.89 -3.85
C SER A 54 7.80 -0.91 -2.60
N VAL A 55 7.37 0.27 -2.14
CA VAL A 55 6.47 0.40 -0.98
C VAL A 55 5.11 -0.24 -1.28
N VAL A 56 4.50 0.03 -2.44
CA VAL A 56 3.22 -0.56 -2.84
C VAL A 56 3.33 -2.08 -2.98
N VAL A 57 4.38 -2.59 -3.62
CA VAL A 57 4.60 -4.05 -3.77
C VAL A 57 4.73 -4.72 -2.40
N ARG A 58 5.52 -4.14 -1.49
CA ARG A 58 5.66 -4.66 -0.12
C ARG A 58 4.35 -4.60 0.67
N ALA A 59 3.56 -3.54 0.48
CA ALA A 59 2.25 -3.39 1.09
C ALA A 59 1.26 -4.46 0.60
N LEU A 60 1.25 -4.74 -0.70
CA LEU A 60 0.44 -5.81 -1.29
C LEU A 60 0.84 -7.19 -0.74
N GLY A 61 2.14 -7.48 -0.64
CA GLY A 61 2.63 -8.71 -0.02
C GLY A 61 2.32 -8.82 1.48
N LEU A 62 2.08 -7.71 2.17
CA LEU A 62 1.56 -7.71 3.55
C LEU A 62 0.06 -7.94 3.59
N ALA A 63 -0.70 -7.30 2.72
CA ALA A 63 -2.14 -7.53 2.60
C ALA A 63 -2.44 -9.00 2.28
N ASP A 64 -1.69 -9.62 1.36
CA ASP A 64 -1.81 -11.04 1.05
C ASP A 64 -1.54 -11.93 2.27
N ARG A 65 -0.46 -11.66 3.02
CA ARG A 65 -0.17 -12.40 4.26
C ARG A 65 -1.27 -12.26 5.31
N LEU A 66 -1.85 -11.07 5.45
CA LEU A 66 -2.99 -10.83 6.35
C LEU A 66 -4.25 -11.58 5.90
N CYS A 67 -4.50 -11.64 4.59
CA CYS A 67 -5.59 -12.45 4.03
C CYS A 67 -5.40 -13.94 4.36
N TRP A 68 -4.19 -14.47 4.21
CA TRP A 68 -3.88 -15.86 4.56
C TRP A 68 -4.04 -16.15 6.06
N ASP A 69 -3.67 -15.20 6.93
CA ASP A 69 -3.87 -15.31 8.38
C ASP A 69 -5.37 -15.41 8.72
N SER A 70 -6.18 -14.52 8.16
CA SER A 70 -7.64 -14.54 8.35
C SER A 70 -8.29 -15.81 7.81
N LEU A 71 -7.85 -16.31 6.65
CA LEU A 71 -8.31 -17.60 6.12
C LEU A 71 -7.94 -18.76 7.04
N SER A 72 -6.71 -18.75 7.59
CA SER A 72 -6.23 -19.77 8.52
C SER A 72 -7.02 -19.76 9.84
N CYS A 73 -7.44 -18.58 10.29
CA CYS A 73 -8.29 -18.40 11.47
C CYS A 73 -9.79 -18.59 11.19
N GLY A 74 -10.20 -18.75 9.92
CA GLY A 74 -11.60 -18.86 9.53
C GLY A 74 -12.41 -17.56 9.60
N ASP A 75 -11.76 -16.39 9.71
CA ASP A 75 -12.41 -15.09 9.75
C ASP A 75 -12.63 -14.52 8.34
N ALA A 76 -13.74 -14.93 7.73
CA ALA A 76 -14.15 -14.45 6.40
C ALA A 76 -14.41 -12.92 6.37
N SER A 77 -14.80 -12.32 7.49
CA SER A 77 -15.07 -10.88 7.55
C SER A 77 -13.79 -10.06 7.58
N ALA A 78 -12.78 -10.50 8.33
CA ALA A 78 -11.45 -9.91 8.31
C ALA A 78 -10.79 -10.08 6.93
N PHE A 79 -10.88 -11.28 6.35
CA PHE A 79 -10.42 -11.54 4.98
C PHE A 79 -11.04 -10.56 3.98
N GLY A 80 -12.38 -10.40 3.98
CA GLY A 80 -13.06 -9.49 3.06
C GLY A 80 -12.58 -8.03 3.19
N ARG A 81 -12.36 -7.55 4.41
CA ARG A 81 -11.82 -6.20 4.65
C ARG A 81 -10.36 -6.07 4.18
N GLN A 82 -9.52 -7.05 4.47
CA GLN A 82 -8.10 -7.03 4.06
C GLN A 82 -7.95 -7.12 2.55
N ALA A 83 -8.72 -7.99 1.88
CA ALA A 83 -8.74 -8.14 0.44
C ALA A 83 -9.22 -6.86 -0.26
N ALA A 84 -10.22 -6.17 0.30
CA ALA A 84 -10.68 -4.88 -0.23
C ALA A 84 -9.58 -3.81 -0.17
N ILE A 85 -8.83 -3.72 0.93
CA ILE A 85 -7.68 -2.81 1.02
C ILE A 85 -6.56 -3.21 0.06
N GLY A 86 -6.30 -4.51 -0.10
CA GLY A 86 -5.33 -5.01 -1.09
C GLY A 86 -5.72 -4.61 -2.52
N ALA A 87 -7.00 -4.74 -2.89
CA ALA A 87 -7.51 -4.33 -4.19
C ALA A 87 -7.39 -2.81 -4.42
N ASP A 88 -7.75 -2.00 -3.42
CA ASP A 88 -7.63 -0.54 -3.49
C ASP A 88 -6.15 -0.07 -3.54
N LEU A 89 -5.24 -0.74 -2.84
CA LEU A 89 -3.79 -0.51 -2.96
C LEU A 89 -3.26 -0.84 -4.37
N TRP A 90 -3.76 -1.90 -4.98
CA TRP A 90 -3.38 -2.30 -6.34
C TRP A 90 -3.93 -1.32 -7.38
N GLU A 91 -5.20 -0.95 -7.29
CA GLU A 91 -5.82 0.06 -8.15
C GLU A 91 -5.10 1.41 -8.02
N PHE A 92 -4.78 1.83 -6.79
CA PHE A 92 -3.98 3.02 -6.54
C PHE A 92 -2.62 2.97 -7.24
N GLY A 93 -1.91 1.84 -7.14
CA GLY A 93 -0.61 1.69 -7.78
C GLY A 93 -0.68 1.78 -9.31
N ILE A 94 -1.77 1.30 -9.93
CA ILE A 94 -2.02 1.45 -11.37
C ILE A 94 -2.31 2.90 -11.71
N CYS A 95 -3.28 3.52 -11.02
CA CYS A 95 -3.71 4.90 -11.26
C CYS A 95 -2.57 5.91 -11.04
N ALA A 96 -1.67 5.64 -10.10
CA ALA A 96 -0.52 6.48 -9.81
C ALA A 96 0.68 6.20 -10.74
N CYS A 97 0.53 5.30 -11.73
CA CYS A 97 1.60 4.80 -12.61
C CYS A 97 2.84 4.38 -11.82
N LEU A 98 2.64 3.68 -10.70
CA LEU A 98 3.71 3.13 -9.86
C LEU A 98 4.13 1.73 -10.32
N PHE A 99 3.24 1.03 -11.02
CA PHE A 99 3.62 -0.12 -11.82
C PHE A 99 4.04 0.39 -13.19
N GLU A 100 5.27 0.08 -13.61
CA GLU A 100 5.57 0.12 -15.04
C GLU A 100 4.65 -0.90 -15.70
N GLU A 101 3.86 -0.46 -16.66
CA GLU A 101 3.46 -1.35 -17.74
C GLU A 101 4.78 -1.77 -18.39
N ASP A 102 5.27 -2.98 -18.06
CA ASP A 102 6.31 -3.64 -18.84
C ASP A 102 5.68 -3.96 -20.20
N PHE A 103 5.53 -2.93 -21.04
CA PHE A 103 5.33 -3.09 -22.47
C PHE A 103 6.72 -3.37 -23.07
N GLU A 104 7.20 -4.60 -22.88
CA GLU A 104 8.19 -5.14 -23.80
C GLU A 104 7.49 -5.28 -25.18
N PHE A 105 7.93 -4.46 -26.14
CA PHE A 105 7.58 -4.55 -27.57
C PHE A 105 8.30 -5.71 -28.26
#